data_AF-A0AAV8CZQ0-F1
#
_entry.id   AF-A0AAV8CZQ0-F1
#
_cell.length_a   1.000
_cell.length_b   1.000
_cell.length_c   1.000
_cell.angle_alpha   90.00
_cell.angle_beta   90.00
_cell.angle_gamma   90.00
#
_symmetry.space_group_name_H-M   'P 1'
#
loop_
_entity.id
_entity.type
_entity.pdbx_description
1 polymer ?
#
loop_
_entity_poly.entity_id
_entity_poly.type
_entity_poly.pdbx_seq_one_letter_code
_entity_poly.pdbx_strand_id
1 'polypeptide(L)'
;MYLCRTQSKDSTPSSTPIFKTSSPTIFLWAHFIFSIHPKMSLLATDTYGCLPWLDQHDQTTVAYVSLGTVAFVLPSELAALAKGLEASDVPFLWSLREEAQNLLPSEFIDRMNKTGKGKIVPWTPQTSVLKHPAVGAFVSHCGWNSVLESIVGGVPLVCRPFFGDQTINARSISFVWKFGVSMDGEGFTEKGVVRALDMVFKREEGKNMRNKVHELQEMVIASVGENGSSRENLKRLLKNVCGC
;
A
#
# COMPACT_ATOMS: atom_id res chain seq x y z
N MET A 1 24.95 -41.60 25.27
CA MET A 1 24.26 -42.74 25.93
C MET A 1 23.19 -42.10 26.81
N TYR A 2 21.90 -42.13 26.48
CA TYR A 2 21.06 -43.30 26.31
C TYR A 2 20.26 -43.26 24.98
N LEU A 3 20.24 -44.41 24.31
CA LEU A 3 19.28 -44.79 23.27
C LEU A 3 18.11 -45.50 23.95
N CYS A 4 16.86 -45.24 23.56
CA CYS A 4 15.91 -46.34 23.32
C CYS A 4 14.69 -45.94 22.46
N ARG A 5 14.71 -46.50 21.24
CA ARG A 5 13.62 -47.04 20.40
C ARG A 5 12.37 -46.22 20.03
N THR A 6 12.30 -46.06 18.71
CA THR A 6 11.17 -46.03 17.77
C THR A 6 9.92 -46.85 18.16
N GLN A 7 8.75 -46.24 17.95
CA GLN A 7 7.60 -46.91 17.33
C GLN A 7 7.00 -46.02 16.25
N SER A 8 6.94 -46.57 15.04
CA SER A 8 6.12 -46.13 13.93
C SER A 8 4.65 -46.40 14.22
N LYS A 9 3.80 -45.37 14.07
CA LYS A 9 2.40 -45.56 13.70
C LYS A 9 2.04 -44.53 12.63
N ASP A 10 1.82 -45.06 11.44
CA ASP A 10 1.01 -44.43 10.43
C ASP A 10 -0.35 -44.05 11.03
N SER A 11 -0.64 -42.77 11.04
CA SER A 11 -2.00 -42.27 11.17
C SER A 11 -2.12 -41.04 10.27
N THR A 12 -2.75 -41.25 9.12
CA THR A 12 -3.26 -40.22 8.24
C THR A 12 -4.02 -39.16 9.04
N PRO A 13 -3.68 -37.86 8.97
CA PRO A 13 -4.51 -36.82 9.53
C PRO A 13 -5.73 -36.66 8.63
N SER A 14 -6.89 -36.99 9.19
CA SER A 14 -8.21 -36.65 8.64
C SER A 14 -8.23 -35.17 8.23
N SER A 15 -8.68 -34.91 7.01
CA SER A 15 -8.95 -33.57 6.48
C SER A 15 -9.98 -32.85 7.35
N THR A 16 -9.52 -32.02 8.28
CA THR A 16 -10.35 -30.99 8.91
C THR A 16 -10.57 -29.87 7.89
N PRO A 17 -11.82 -29.45 7.65
CA PRO A 17 -12.09 -28.36 6.73
C PRO A 17 -11.50 -27.07 7.30
N ILE A 18 -10.59 -26.47 6.53
CA ILE A 18 -10.09 -25.11 6.77
C ILE A 18 -11.31 -24.19 6.77
N PHE A 19 -11.60 -23.60 7.93
CA PHE A 19 -12.61 -22.57 8.08
C PHE A 19 -12.32 -21.44 7.08
N LYS A 20 -13.15 -21.34 6.04
CA LYS A 20 -13.24 -20.15 5.19
C LYS A 20 -13.84 -19.03 6.04
N THR A 21 -12.99 -18.23 6.67
CA THR A 21 -13.44 -16.99 7.32
C THR A 21 -13.61 -15.91 6.25
N SER A 22 -14.78 -15.87 5.62
CA SER A 22 -15.25 -14.68 4.91
C SER A 22 -15.64 -13.63 5.95
N SER A 23 -14.70 -12.76 6.32
CA SER A 23 -14.99 -11.66 7.25
C SER A 23 -15.90 -10.62 6.57
N PRO A 24 -17.05 -10.23 7.14
CA PRO A 24 -18.02 -9.34 6.49
C PRO A 24 -17.61 -7.87 6.45
N THR A 25 -16.51 -7.49 7.12
CA THR A 25 -16.13 -6.08 7.35
C THR A 25 -15.34 -5.43 6.22
N ILE A 26 -14.88 -6.19 5.22
CA ILE A 26 -14.17 -5.65 4.04
C ILE A 26 -15.11 -4.86 3.09
N PHE A 27 -16.42 -5.09 3.17
CA PHE A 27 -17.31 -4.86 2.02
C PHE A 27 -18.17 -3.58 2.05
N LEU A 28 -18.13 -2.79 3.12
CA LEU A 28 -18.99 -1.61 3.28
C LEU A 28 -18.40 -0.31 2.71
N TRP A 29 -17.08 -0.20 2.56
CA TRP A 29 -16.42 1.04 2.10
C TRP A 29 -16.06 1.08 0.61
N ALA A 30 -16.09 -0.05 -0.10
CA ALA A 30 -15.89 -0.08 -1.55
C ALA A 30 -16.98 0.71 -2.31
N HIS A 31 -18.18 0.83 -1.71
CA HIS A 31 -19.29 1.61 -2.28
C HIS A 31 -19.14 3.12 -2.16
N PHE A 32 -18.43 3.62 -1.15
CA PHE A 32 -18.25 5.06 -0.99
C PHE A 32 -17.33 5.63 -2.08
N ILE A 33 -16.47 4.80 -2.66
CA ILE A 33 -15.60 5.16 -3.79
C ILE A 33 -16.35 5.04 -5.14
N PHE A 34 -17.36 4.18 -5.25
CA PHE A 34 -17.99 3.86 -6.55
C PHE A 34 -19.43 4.38 -6.76
N SER A 35 -20.16 4.80 -5.73
CA SER A 35 -21.62 4.96 -5.84
C SER A 35 -22.20 6.37 -5.63
N ILE A 36 -21.41 7.44 -5.81
CA ILE A 36 -21.94 8.81 -5.91
C ILE A 36 -21.47 9.47 -7.22
N HIS A 37 -22.40 9.45 -8.20
CA HIS A 37 -22.51 10.26 -9.43
C HIS A 37 -21.65 9.95 -10.68
N PRO A 38 -22.29 9.77 -11.86
CA PRO A 38 -21.65 10.01 -13.16
C PRO A 38 -21.54 11.53 -13.34
N LYS A 39 -20.32 12.07 -13.46
CA LYS A 39 -19.96 13.50 -13.40
C LYS A 39 -19.87 14.09 -11.99
N MET A 40 -19.02 13.52 -11.16
CA MET A 40 -18.24 14.35 -10.25
C MET A 40 -16.84 13.77 -10.13
N SER A 41 -16.06 13.96 -11.20
CA SER A 41 -14.62 13.91 -11.02
C SER A 41 -14.27 15.13 -10.16
N LEU A 42 -14.19 14.93 -8.85
CA LEU A 42 -13.19 15.65 -8.10
C LEU A 42 -11.85 15.09 -8.59
N LEU A 43 -11.45 15.46 -9.83
CA LEU A 43 -10.08 15.32 -10.28
C LEU A 43 -9.32 16.21 -9.32
N ALA A 44 -8.83 15.59 -8.27
CA ALA A 44 -7.94 16.23 -7.35
C ALA A 44 -6.78 16.71 -8.25
N THR A 45 -6.71 18.03 -8.44
CA THR A 45 -5.94 18.63 -9.53
C THR A 45 -4.49 18.26 -9.36
N ASP A 46 -3.81 17.84 -10.43
CA ASP A 46 -2.38 17.55 -10.37
C ASP A 46 -1.54 18.84 -10.36
N THR A 47 -1.75 19.64 -9.30
CA THR A 47 -1.19 21.00 -9.15
C THR A 47 0.33 21.01 -9.20
N TYR A 48 0.97 19.90 -8.83
CA TYR A 48 2.43 19.79 -8.75
C TYR A 48 3.05 19.01 -9.92
N GLY A 49 2.26 18.58 -10.91
CA GLY A 49 2.75 17.82 -12.06
C GLY A 49 3.32 16.45 -11.67
N CYS A 50 2.62 15.72 -10.79
CA CYS A 50 2.98 14.37 -10.38
C CYS A 50 2.83 13.37 -11.53
N LEU A 51 1.73 13.42 -12.29
CA LEU A 51 1.48 12.49 -13.39
C LEU A 51 2.45 12.73 -14.56
N PRO A 52 2.68 13.97 -15.05
CA PRO A 52 3.71 14.23 -16.05
C PRO A 52 5.14 13.87 -15.62
N TRP A 53 5.42 13.90 -14.31
CA TRP A 53 6.70 13.40 -13.80
C TRP A 53 6.75 11.87 -13.86
N LEU A 54 5.67 11.19 -13.47
CA LEU A 54 5.58 9.72 -13.57
C LEU A 54 5.62 9.21 -15.02
N ASP A 55 5.13 9.98 -15.99
CA ASP A 55 5.21 9.67 -17.43
C ASP A 55 6.67 9.55 -17.94
N GLN A 56 7.64 10.11 -17.20
CA GLN A 56 9.07 10.06 -17.55
C GLN A 56 9.78 8.81 -17.03
N HIS A 57 9.05 7.92 -16.35
CA HIS A 57 9.59 6.71 -15.74
C HIS A 57 8.99 5.45 -16.35
N ASP A 58 9.81 4.40 -16.45
CA ASP A 58 9.37 3.10 -16.91
C ASP A 58 8.35 2.45 -15.96
N GLN A 59 7.59 1.49 -16.48
CA GLN A 59 6.56 0.80 -15.70
C GLN A 59 7.13 0.11 -14.46
N THR A 60 6.41 0.23 -13.34
CA THR A 60 6.75 -0.40 -12.06
C THR A 60 8.14 -0.08 -11.52
N THR A 61 8.66 1.12 -11.79
CA THR A 61 9.99 1.56 -11.33
C THR A 61 9.96 2.59 -10.22
N VAL A 62 8.82 3.25 -9.98
CA VAL A 62 8.69 4.34 -9.01
C VAL A 62 8.10 3.87 -7.69
N ALA A 63 8.72 4.26 -6.57
CA ALA A 63 8.13 4.16 -5.25
C ALA A 63 7.28 5.40 -4.93
N TYR A 64 5.98 5.22 -4.67
CA TYR A 64 5.14 6.26 -4.11
C TYR A 64 5.22 6.24 -2.59
N VAL A 65 5.36 7.40 -1.94
CA VAL A 65 5.51 7.54 -0.48
C VAL A 65 4.45 8.49 0.05
N SER A 66 3.60 8.01 0.96
CA SER A 66 2.59 8.81 1.66
C SER A 66 2.22 8.19 3.00
N LEU A 67 2.43 8.95 4.07
CA LEU A 67 2.19 8.50 5.47
C LEU A 67 0.86 9.02 6.02
N GLY A 68 -0.03 9.49 5.14
CA GLY A 68 -1.35 10.00 5.51
C GLY A 68 -1.30 11.39 6.14
N THR A 69 -2.43 11.82 6.68
CA THR A 69 -2.64 13.21 7.11
C THR A 69 -2.32 13.46 8.59
N VAL A 70 -2.26 12.40 9.40
CA VAL A 70 -2.22 12.44 10.88
C VAL A 70 -0.96 11.78 11.46
N ALA A 71 -0.11 11.16 10.64
CA ALA A 71 1.12 10.56 11.15
C ALA A 71 2.11 11.63 11.59
N PHE A 72 2.54 11.55 12.85
CA PHE A 72 3.68 12.31 13.35
C PHE A 72 4.94 11.47 13.16
N VAL A 73 5.85 11.93 12.32
CA VAL A 73 7.14 11.27 12.07
C VAL A 73 8.22 12.09 12.74
N LEU A 74 9.07 11.45 13.54
CA LEU A 74 10.17 12.15 14.19
C LEU A 74 11.15 12.69 13.12
N PRO A 75 11.77 13.86 13.33
CA PRO A 75 12.74 14.41 12.38
C PRO A 75 13.88 13.42 12.04
N SER A 76 14.33 12.63 13.01
CA SER A 76 15.34 11.59 12.82
C SER A 76 14.86 10.46 11.90
N GLU A 77 13.62 10.01 12.05
CA GLU A 77 12.99 9.01 11.18
C GLU A 77 12.77 9.55 9.76
N LEU A 78 12.36 10.82 9.65
CA LEU A 78 12.17 11.48 8.35
C LEU A 78 13.50 11.58 7.59
N ALA A 79 14.58 11.95 8.29
CA ALA A 79 15.93 11.95 7.73
C ALA A 79 16.41 10.54 7.33
N ALA A 80 16.09 9.52 8.14
CA ALA A 80 16.41 8.13 7.83
C ALA A 80 15.63 7.62 6.59
N LEU A 81 14.37 8.03 6.43
CA LEU A 81 13.57 7.74 5.25
C LEU A 81 14.17 8.39 4.00
N ALA A 82 14.53 9.68 4.07
CA ALA A 82 15.17 10.39 2.97
C ALA A 82 16.48 9.72 2.53
N LYS A 83 17.37 9.40 3.47
CA LYS A 83 18.62 8.67 3.20
C LYS A 83 18.37 7.29 2.59
N GLY A 84 17.38 6.57 3.12
CA GLY A 84 17.02 5.26 2.62
C GLY A 84 16.47 5.28 1.20
N LEU A 85 15.65 6.28 0.87
CA LEU A 85 15.16 6.51 -0.49
C LEU A 85 16.32 6.80 -1.45
N GLU A 86 17.20 7.75 -1.10
CA GLU A 86 18.39 8.10 -1.90
C GLU A 86 19.30 6.87 -2.12
N ALA A 87 19.59 6.12 -1.05
CA ALA A 87 20.48 4.96 -1.10
C ALA A 87 19.87 3.74 -1.82
N SER A 88 18.55 3.65 -1.94
CA SER A 88 17.88 2.54 -2.64
C SER A 88 18.08 2.59 -4.17
N ASP A 89 18.38 3.78 -4.69
CA ASP A 89 18.44 4.12 -6.11
C ASP A 89 17.13 3.82 -6.87
N VAL A 90 16.01 3.76 -6.16
CA VAL A 90 14.66 3.63 -6.73
C VAL A 90 14.07 5.04 -6.88
N PRO A 91 13.62 5.45 -8.08
CA PRO A 91 12.93 6.72 -8.25
C PRO A 91 11.70 6.83 -7.34
N PHE A 92 11.45 8.00 -6.76
CA PHE A 92 10.32 8.13 -5.83
C PHE A 92 9.50 9.41 -5.98
N LEU A 93 8.19 9.28 -5.77
CA LEU A 93 7.27 10.40 -5.58
C LEU A 93 6.81 10.42 -4.13
N TRP A 94 7.12 11.49 -3.41
CA TRP A 94 6.83 11.61 -1.98
C TRP A 94 5.86 12.74 -1.69
N SER A 95 4.65 12.37 -1.22
CA SER A 95 3.70 13.30 -0.62
C SER A 95 4.14 13.62 0.82
N LEU A 96 4.72 14.80 1.03
CA LEU A 96 5.24 15.27 2.31
C LEU A 96 4.85 16.72 2.52
N ARG A 97 4.07 17.04 3.56
CA ARG A 97 3.61 18.41 3.85
C ARG A 97 4.76 19.41 3.93
N GLU A 98 4.51 20.66 3.54
CA GLU A 98 5.54 21.72 3.47
C GLU A 98 6.29 21.89 4.81
N GLU A 99 5.59 21.82 5.94
CA GLU A 99 6.21 21.96 7.25
C GLU A 99 7.22 20.85 7.54
N ALA A 100 6.95 19.63 7.05
CA ALA A 100 7.86 18.51 7.18
C ALA A 100 8.98 18.53 6.12
N GLN A 101 8.74 19.10 4.93
CA GLN A 101 9.80 19.32 3.95
C GLN A 101 10.91 20.22 4.50
N ASN A 102 10.56 21.22 5.31
CA ASN A 102 11.52 22.12 5.96
C ASN A 102 12.46 21.41 6.96
N LEU A 103 12.15 20.17 7.35
CA LEU A 103 12.99 19.33 8.20
C LEU A 103 14.03 18.53 7.40
N LEU A 104 13.91 18.51 6.07
CA LEU A 104 14.88 17.89 5.17
C LEU A 104 15.95 18.90 4.74
N PRO A 105 17.20 18.45 4.50
CA PRO A 105 18.21 19.32 3.89
C PRO A 105 17.74 19.83 2.52
N SER A 106 17.83 21.13 2.26
CA SER A 106 17.43 21.70 0.96
C SER A 106 18.25 21.13 -0.18
N GLU A 107 19.53 20.81 0.06
CA GLU A 107 20.41 20.18 -0.91
C GLU A 107 19.93 18.77 -1.30
N PHE A 108 19.25 18.05 -0.40
CA PHE A 108 18.65 16.76 -0.75
C PHE A 108 17.50 16.96 -1.74
N ILE A 109 16.56 17.86 -1.44
CA ILE A 109 15.41 18.13 -2.31
C ILE A 109 15.88 18.61 -3.69
N ASP A 110 16.84 19.54 -3.72
CA ASP A 110 17.42 20.06 -4.96
C ASP A 110 18.11 18.97 -5.79
N ARG A 111 18.89 18.09 -5.16
CA ARG A 111 19.54 16.97 -5.86
C ARG A 111 18.51 16.00 -6.45
N MET A 112 17.47 15.64 -5.70
CA MET A 112 16.44 14.71 -6.17
C MET A 112 15.67 15.29 -7.35
N ASN A 113 15.30 16.57 -7.29
CA ASN A 113 14.63 17.27 -8.38
C ASN A 113 15.53 17.38 -9.63
N LYS A 114 16.79 17.80 -9.48
CA LYS A 114 17.72 17.99 -10.61
C LYS A 114 18.08 16.69 -11.33
N THR A 115 18.19 15.59 -10.59
CA THR A 115 18.53 14.28 -11.16
C THR A 115 17.32 13.55 -11.72
N GLY A 116 16.10 14.03 -11.46
CA GLY A 116 14.86 13.33 -11.79
C GLY A 116 14.63 12.06 -10.97
N LYS A 117 15.47 11.76 -9.97
CA LYS A 117 15.36 10.54 -9.16
C LYS A 117 14.34 10.67 -8.02
N GLY A 118 13.89 11.87 -7.70
CA GLY A 118 12.84 12.04 -6.71
C GLY A 118 12.05 13.32 -6.91
N LYS A 119 10.76 13.25 -6.57
CA LYS A 119 9.87 14.40 -6.54
C LYS A 119 9.17 14.45 -5.19
N ILE A 120 9.36 15.54 -4.46
CA ILE A 120 8.78 15.76 -3.12
C ILE A 120 7.80 16.91 -3.22
N VAL A 121 6.54 16.65 -2.87
CA VAL A 121 5.43 17.61 -3.03
C VAL A 121 4.52 17.57 -1.82
N PRO A 122 3.87 18.69 -1.45
CA PRO A 122 3.02 18.74 -0.27
C PRO A 122 1.74 17.92 -0.39
N TRP A 123 1.32 17.64 -1.63
CA TRP A 123 0.11 16.90 -1.91
C TRP A 123 0.20 16.21 -3.28
N THR A 124 -0.43 15.04 -3.39
CA THR A 124 -0.50 14.26 -4.63
C THR A 124 -1.93 13.79 -4.91
N PRO A 125 -2.35 13.65 -6.17
CA PRO A 125 -3.60 12.98 -6.52
C PRO A 125 -3.46 11.47 -6.32
N GLN A 126 -3.43 11.02 -5.05
CA GLN A 126 -3.02 9.68 -4.61
C GLN A 126 -3.73 8.56 -5.39
N THR A 127 -5.04 8.64 -5.58
CA THR A 127 -5.80 7.65 -6.35
C THR A 127 -5.33 7.55 -7.82
N SER A 128 -4.97 8.67 -8.44
CA SER A 128 -4.46 8.70 -9.82
C SER A 128 -3.00 8.23 -9.87
N VAL A 129 -2.18 8.63 -8.90
CA VAL A 129 -0.79 8.19 -8.75
C VAL A 129 -0.72 6.67 -8.59
N LEU A 130 -1.55 6.08 -7.72
CA LEU A 130 -1.58 4.63 -7.48
C LEU A 130 -2.11 3.82 -8.68
N LYS A 131 -2.81 4.45 -9.61
CA LYS A 131 -3.22 3.82 -10.88
C LYS A 131 -2.20 4.00 -12.00
N HIS A 132 -1.15 4.80 -11.78
CA HIS A 132 -0.19 5.11 -12.80
C HIS A 132 0.77 3.93 -13.04
N PRO A 133 1.01 3.49 -14.30
CA PRO A 133 1.82 2.31 -14.60
C PRO A 133 3.26 2.37 -14.07
N ALA A 134 3.84 3.57 -13.95
CA ALA A 134 5.18 3.76 -13.40
C ALA A 134 5.31 3.36 -11.92
N VAL A 135 4.23 3.40 -11.14
CA VAL A 135 4.29 3.12 -9.70
C VAL A 135 4.39 1.61 -9.46
N GLY A 136 5.49 1.17 -8.85
CA GLY A 136 5.77 -0.23 -8.54
C GLY A 136 5.64 -0.61 -7.06
N ALA A 137 5.59 0.38 -6.16
CA ALA A 137 5.40 0.17 -4.73
C ALA A 137 4.80 1.40 -4.05
N PHE A 138 4.09 1.19 -2.95
CA PHE A 138 3.55 2.23 -2.09
C PHE A 138 4.09 2.11 -0.65
N VAL A 139 4.99 3.01 -0.26
CA VAL A 139 5.43 3.18 1.13
C VAL A 139 4.35 3.91 1.90
N SER A 140 3.71 3.21 2.85
CA SER A 140 2.48 3.66 3.48
C SER A 140 2.42 3.37 4.98
N HIS A 141 1.73 4.27 5.68
CA HIS A 141 1.29 4.08 7.06
C HIS A 141 0.21 2.99 7.24
N CYS A 142 -0.31 2.41 6.16
CA CYS A 142 -1.31 1.34 6.20
C CYS A 142 -2.67 1.75 6.80
N GLY A 143 -3.05 3.03 6.68
CA GLY A 143 -4.44 3.44 6.92
C GLY A 143 -5.38 2.79 5.91
N TRP A 144 -6.57 2.37 6.36
CA TRP A 144 -7.46 1.50 5.58
C TRP A 144 -7.81 2.05 4.18
N ASN A 145 -8.03 3.37 4.04
CA ASN A 145 -8.29 3.98 2.74
C ASN A 145 -7.12 3.81 1.77
N SER A 146 -5.90 4.10 2.22
CA SER A 146 -4.69 3.91 1.41
C SER A 146 -4.47 2.44 1.04
N VAL A 147 -4.84 1.51 1.92
CA VAL A 147 -4.77 0.07 1.62
C VAL A 147 -5.73 -0.30 0.48
N LEU A 148 -6.99 0.16 0.54
CA LEU A 148 -7.96 -0.08 -0.52
C LEU A 148 -7.55 0.55 -1.85
N GLU A 149 -7.04 1.79 -1.82
CA GLU A 149 -6.54 2.45 -3.03
C GLU A 149 -5.34 1.72 -3.64
N SER A 150 -4.43 1.18 -2.82
CA SER A 150 -3.31 0.36 -3.28
C SER A 150 -3.78 -0.92 -3.95
N ILE A 151 -4.80 -1.59 -3.39
CA ILE A 151 -5.40 -2.79 -3.99
C ILE A 151 -6.06 -2.44 -5.32
N VAL A 152 -6.86 -1.36 -5.38
CA VAL A 152 -7.50 -0.90 -6.62
C VAL A 152 -6.47 -0.47 -7.67
N GLY A 153 -5.31 0.04 -7.25
CA GLY A 153 -4.19 0.37 -8.13
C GLY A 153 -3.34 -0.82 -8.56
N GLY A 154 -3.46 -1.98 -7.91
CA GLY A 154 -2.59 -3.13 -8.18
C GLY A 154 -1.15 -2.90 -7.70
N VAL A 155 -0.95 -2.10 -6.64
CA VAL A 155 0.37 -1.69 -6.16
C VAL A 155 0.71 -2.39 -4.83
N PRO A 156 1.86 -3.10 -4.73
CA PRO A 156 2.34 -3.65 -3.47
C PRO A 156 2.63 -2.59 -2.40
N LEU A 157 2.42 -2.94 -1.14
CA LEU A 157 2.67 -2.04 -0.01
C LEU A 157 4.01 -2.30 0.68
N VAL A 158 4.72 -1.22 0.99
CA VAL A 158 5.80 -1.21 1.97
C VAL A 158 5.25 -0.54 3.25
N CYS A 159 4.97 -1.36 4.24
CA CYS A 159 4.21 -1.00 5.43
C CYS A 159 5.10 -0.41 6.52
N ARG A 160 4.70 0.76 7.03
CA ARG A 160 5.23 1.37 8.27
C ARG A 160 4.07 1.94 9.11
N PRO A 161 3.39 1.13 9.93
CA PRO A 161 2.26 1.59 10.74
C PRO A 161 2.71 2.47 11.90
N PHE A 162 1.85 3.38 12.36
CA PHE A 162 2.10 4.29 13.49
C PHE A 162 1.13 4.08 14.66
N PHE A 163 -0.18 4.03 14.40
CA PHE A 163 -1.19 3.95 15.46
C PHE A 163 -2.49 3.28 15.02
N GLY A 164 -3.35 2.96 15.99
CA GLY A 164 -4.69 2.43 15.73
C GLY A 164 -4.68 1.09 15.00
N ASP A 165 -5.50 0.99 13.95
CA ASP A 165 -5.68 -0.21 13.13
C ASP A 165 -4.50 -0.48 12.18
N GLN A 166 -3.61 0.50 11.97
CA GLN A 166 -2.52 0.42 11.00
C GLN A 166 -1.62 -0.79 11.23
N THR A 167 -1.33 -1.16 12.49
CA THR A 167 -0.50 -2.33 12.81
C THR A 167 -1.18 -3.64 12.40
N ILE A 168 -2.49 -3.75 12.57
CA ILE A 168 -3.27 -4.92 12.15
C ILE A 168 -3.37 -4.97 10.63
N ASN A 169 -3.58 -3.82 9.99
CA ASN A 169 -3.58 -3.71 8.53
C ASN A 169 -2.23 -4.15 7.96
N ALA A 170 -1.11 -3.61 8.48
CA ALA A 170 0.25 -3.97 8.07
C ALA A 170 0.51 -5.48 8.19
N ARG A 171 0.10 -6.10 9.31
CA ARG A 171 0.22 -7.57 9.48
C ARG A 171 -0.65 -8.35 8.51
N SER A 172 -1.87 -7.87 8.24
CA SER A 172 -2.77 -8.50 7.27
C SER A 172 -2.16 -8.46 5.87
N ILE A 173 -1.59 -7.32 5.47
CA ILE A 173 -0.91 -7.14 4.18
C ILE A 173 0.31 -8.05 4.04
N SER A 174 1.20 -8.08 5.04
CA SER A 174 2.48 -8.79 4.93
C SER A 174 2.39 -10.29 5.18
N PHE A 175 1.53 -10.74 6.10
CA PHE A 175 1.47 -12.16 6.48
C PHE A 175 0.26 -12.91 5.91
N VAL A 176 -0.91 -12.26 5.82
CA VAL A 176 -2.16 -12.92 5.43
C VAL A 176 -2.38 -12.82 3.92
N TRP A 177 -2.43 -11.61 3.39
CA TRP A 177 -2.70 -11.33 1.99
C TRP A 177 -1.44 -11.36 1.12
N LYS A 178 -0.27 -11.19 1.74
CA LYS A 178 1.07 -11.35 1.14
C LYS A 178 1.30 -10.49 -0.11
N PHE A 179 0.73 -9.29 -0.13
CA PHE A 179 0.93 -8.33 -1.22
C PHE A 179 1.81 -7.14 -0.81
N GLY A 180 2.50 -7.25 0.33
CA GLY A 180 3.43 -6.24 0.78
C GLY A 180 4.42 -6.76 1.81
N VAL A 181 5.30 -5.87 2.27
CA VAL A 181 6.31 -6.11 3.31
C VAL A 181 6.15 -5.10 4.43
N SER A 182 6.37 -5.50 5.68
CA SER A 182 6.54 -4.56 6.79
C SER A 182 8.01 -4.26 7.02
N MET A 183 8.36 -2.97 7.16
CA MET A 183 9.72 -2.59 7.56
C MET A 183 10.00 -3.09 8.99
N ASP A 184 11.23 -3.56 9.22
CA ASP A 184 11.65 -4.03 10.54
C ASP A 184 11.80 -2.87 11.54
N GLY A 185 11.46 -3.12 12.81
CA GLY A 185 11.77 -2.23 13.93
C GLY A 185 10.66 -1.22 14.28
N GLU A 186 10.96 -0.37 15.28
CA GLU A 186 10.03 0.63 15.81
C GLU A 186 9.99 1.92 14.99
N GLY A 187 10.84 2.03 13.96
CA GLY A 187 10.98 3.26 13.18
C GLY A 187 11.67 3.14 11.83
N PHE A 188 11.65 4.24 11.08
CA PHE A 188 12.39 4.31 9.82
C PHE A 188 13.90 4.24 10.10
N THR A 189 14.56 3.33 9.38
CA THR A 189 16.02 3.27 9.31
C THR A 189 16.42 3.25 7.84
N GLU A 190 17.55 3.88 7.52
CA GLU A 190 18.09 3.89 6.15
C GLU A 190 18.17 2.47 5.59
N LYS A 191 18.78 1.54 6.36
CA LYS A 191 18.90 0.13 5.97
C LYS A 191 17.54 -0.56 5.81
N GLY A 192 16.56 -0.26 6.66
CA GLY A 192 15.23 -0.85 6.58
C GLY A 192 14.50 -0.44 5.31
N VAL A 193 14.56 0.85 4.95
CA VAL A 193 13.98 1.39 3.71
C VAL A 193 14.64 0.74 2.49
N VAL A 194 15.98 0.70 2.44
CA VAL A 194 16.73 0.09 1.34
C VAL A 194 16.36 -1.39 1.19
N ARG A 195 16.33 -2.16 2.28
CA ARG A 195 15.96 -3.59 2.21
C ARG A 195 14.53 -3.79 1.71
N ALA A 196 13.58 -2.99 2.20
CA ALA A 196 12.18 -3.13 1.81
C ALA A 196 11.98 -2.80 0.32
N LEU A 197 12.59 -1.73 -0.17
CA LEU A 197 12.53 -1.37 -1.59
C LEU A 197 13.29 -2.36 -2.48
N ASP A 198 14.46 -2.84 -2.06
CA ASP A 198 15.18 -3.91 -2.76
C ASP A 198 14.31 -5.16 -2.92
N MET A 199 13.62 -5.58 -1.86
CA MET A 199 12.74 -6.74 -1.91
C MET A 199 11.55 -6.56 -2.88
N VAL A 200 10.92 -5.38 -2.90
CA VAL A 200 9.75 -5.14 -3.75
C VAL A 200 10.12 -4.94 -5.22
N PHE A 201 11.24 -4.27 -5.51
CA PHE A 201 11.63 -3.93 -6.88
C PHE A 201 12.58 -4.94 -7.53
N LYS A 202 13.52 -5.52 -6.76
CA LYS A 202 14.68 -6.25 -7.31
C LYS A 202 14.67 -7.75 -7.03
N ARG A 203 13.74 -8.25 -6.21
CA ARG A 203 13.64 -9.67 -5.81
C ARG A 203 12.39 -10.36 -6.33
N GLU A 204 12.38 -11.68 -6.25
CA GLU A 204 11.24 -12.51 -6.72
C GLU A 204 10.02 -12.33 -5.83
N GLU A 205 10.23 -12.06 -4.54
CA GLU A 205 9.20 -11.71 -3.56
C GLU A 205 8.36 -10.52 -4.04
N GLY A 206 8.99 -9.50 -4.64
CA GLY A 206 8.30 -8.36 -5.22
C GLY A 206 7.35 -8.72 -6.37
N LYS A 207 7.75 -9.67 -7.24
CA LYS A 207 6.87 -10.19 -8.30
C LYS A 207 5.69 -10.95 -7.72
N ASN A 208 5.93 -11.77 -6.70
CA ASN A 208 4.86 -12.49 -5.99
C ASN A 208 3.87 -11.53 -5.32
N MET A 209 4.35 -10.44 -4.72
CA MET A 209 3.49 -9.41 -4.14
C MET A 209 2.63 -8.71 -5.20
N ARG A 210 3.18 -8.41 -6.38
CA ARG A 210 2.42 -7.85 -7.52
C ARG A 210 1.31 -8.78 -7.99
N ASN A 211 1.61 -10.07 -8.16
CA ASN A 211 0.60 -11.06 -8.52
C ASN A 211 -0.52 -11.12 -7.46
N LYS A 212 -0.16 -11.12 -6.17
CA LYS A 212 -1.12 -11.14 -5.06
C LYS A 212 -2.01 -9.90 -5.00
N VAL A 213 -1.47 -8.70 -5.22
CA VAL A 213 -2.31 -7.49 -5.26
C VAL A 213 -3.22 -7.47 -6.49
N HIS A 214 -2.80 -8.00 -7.64
CA HIS A 214 -3.68 -8.13 -8.81
C HIS A 214 -4.83 -9.13 -8.58
N GLU A 215 -4.57 -10.28 -7.96
CA GLU A 215 -5.65 -11.20 -7.53
C GLU A 215 -6.67 -10.49 -6.62
N LEU A 216 -6.19 -9.69 -5.67
CA LEU A 216 -7.05 -8.89 -4.78
C LEU A 216 -7.79 -7.77 -5.53
N GLN A 217 -7.13 -7.11 -6.48
CA GLN A 217 -7.68 -6.06 -7.32
C GLN A 217 -8.87 -6.58 -8.12
N GLU A 218 -8.72 -7.74 -8.77
CA GLU A 218 -9.79 -8.41 -9.53
C GLU A 218 -10.99 -8.74 -8.63
N MET A 219 -10.75 -9.29 -7.44
CA MET A 219 -11.81 -9.58 -6.47
C MET A 219 -12.55 -8.32 -6.01
N VAL A 220 -11.82 -7.23 -5.74
CA VAL A 220 -12.43 -5.94 -5.35
C VAL A 220 -13.28 -5.37 -6.49
N ILE A 221 -12.76 -5.34 -7.72
CA ILE A 221 -13.50 -4.87 -8.90
C ILE A 221 -14.77 -5.70 -9.12
N ALA A 222 -14.66 -7.04 -9.02
CA ALA A 222 -15.81 -7.92 -9.16
C ALA A 222 -16.87 -7.67 -8.07
N SER A 223 -16.44 -7.38 -6.83
CA SER A 223 -17.36 -7.16 -5.70
C SER A 223 -18.24 -5.91 -5.85
N VAL A 224 -17.80 -4.90 -6.60
CA VAL A 224 -18.54 -3.65 -6.86
C VAL A 224 -19.25 -3.63 -8.22
N GLY A 225 -18.98 -4.62 -9.09
CA GLY A 225 -19.63 -4.79 -10.39
C GLY A 225 -21.13 -5.06 -10.30
N GLU A 226 -21.79 -5.18 -11.46
CA GLU A 226 -23.27 -5.25 -11.59
C GLU A 226 -23.93 -6.30 -10.69
N ASN A 227 -23.28 -7.47 -10.55
CA ASN A 227 -23.72 -8.60 -9.72
C ASN A 227 -22.82 -8.83 -8.49
N GLY A 228 -22.04 -7.83 -8.10
CA GLY A 228 -21.08 -7.92 -7.01
C GLY A 228 -21.71 -7.90 -5.62
N SER A 229 -21.08 -8.61 -4.67
CA SER A 229 -21.57 -8.75 -3.30
C SER A 229 -21.68 -7.42 -2.55
N SER A 230 -20.70 -6.53 -2.71
CA SER A 230 -20.77 -5.19 -2.11
C SER A 230 -21.95 -4.42 -2.68
N ARG A 231 -22.22 -4.50 -3.99
CA ARG A 231 -23.35 -3.80 -4.63
C ARG A 231 -24.69 -4.27 -4.11
N GLU A 232 -24.82 -5.57 -3.90
CA GLU A 232 -26.00 -6.13 -3.25
C GLU A 232 -26.14 -5.66 -1.79
N ASN A 233 -25.04 -5.65 -1.03
CA ASN A 233 -25.05 -5.14 0.35
C ASN A 233 -25.45 -3.65 0.41
N LEU A 234 -24.99 -2.81 -0.51
CA LEU A 234 -25.42 -1.42 -0.58
C LEU A 234 -26.92 -1.31 -0.88
N LYS A 235 -27.45 -2.08 -1.84
CA LYS A 235 -28.90 -2.10 -2.11
C LYS A 235 -29.71 -2.46 -0.88
N ARG A 236 -29.28 -3.48 -0.11
CA ARG A 236 -29.92 -3.87 1.15
C ARG A 236 -29.85 -2.78 2.21
N LEU A 237 -28.70 -2.10 2.32
CA LEU A 237 -28.55 -0.96 3.21
C LEU A 237 -29.53 0.17 2.84
N LEU A 238 -29.61 0.52 1.56
CA LEU A 238 -30.53 1.54 1.06
C LEU A 238 -31.99 1.17 1.34
N LYS A 239 -32.38 -0.08 1.12
CA LYS A 239 -33.72 -0.57 1.48
C LYS A 239 -34.03 -0.39 2.97
N ASN A 240 -33.08 -0.73 3.84
CA ASN A 240 -33.26 -0.61 5.28
C ASN A 240 -33.30 0.85 5.77
N VAL A 241 -32.48 1.73 5.19
CA VAL A 241 -32.37 3.14 5.61
C VAL A 241 -33.48 3.99 5.00
N CYS A 242 -33.87 3.74 3.75
CA CYS A 242 -34.86 4.53 3.02
C CYS A 242 -36.28 3.94 3.08
N GLY A 243 -36.46 2.71 3.60
CA GLY A 243 -37.78 2.09 3.78
C GLY A 243 -38.53 1.77 2.48
N CYS A 244 -37.82 1.70 1.35
CA CYS A 244 -38.37 1.39 0.02
C CYS A 244 -38.01 -0.05 -0.38
#